data_AF-H1VNM6-F1
#
_entry.id   AF-H1VNM6-F1
#
_cell.length_a   1.000
_cell.length_b   1.000
_cell.length_c   1.000
_cell.angle_alpha   90.00
_cell.angle_beta   90.00
_cell.angle_gamma   90.00
#
_symmetry.space_group_name_H-M   'P 1'
#
loop_
_entity.id
_entity.type
_entity.pdbx_description
1 polymer ?
#
loop_
_entity_poly.entity_id
_entity_poly.type
_entity_poly.pdbx_seq_one_letter_code
_entity_poly.pdbx_strand_id
1 'polypeptide(L)' 'MANPELAIAKASFSALLFRKEPVSLTRPEIEAFHTLLHDAIHQCSPANVQV' A
#
# COMPACT_ATOMS: atom_id res chain seq x y z
N MET A 1 8.29 -16.95 -3.44
CA MET A 1 7.18 -17.32 -4.37
C MET A 1 6.37 -16.05 -4.63
N ALA A 2 6.14 -15.66 -5.89
CA ALA A 2 5.39 -14.43 -6.17
C ALA A 2 3.90 -14.65 -5.82
N ASN A 3 3.43 -14.06 -4.72
CA ASN A 3 2.01 -14.11 -4.36
C ASN A 3 1.22 -13.28 -5.39
N PRO A 4 0.28 -13.88 -6.17
CA PRO A 4 -0.51 -13.15 -7.16
C PRO A 4 -1.33 -12.02 -6.55
N GLU A 5 -1.81 -12.17 -5.31
CA GLU A 5 -2.56 -11.13 -4.59
C GLU A 5 -1.66 -9.92 -4.30
N LEU A 6 -0.41 -10.16 -3.91
CA LEU A 6 0.57 -9.10 -3.68
C LEU A 6 0.91 -8.35 -4.98
N ALA A 7 1.00 -9.07 -6.10
CA ALA A 7 1.21 -8.47 -7.41
C ALA A 7 0.02 -7.58 -7.83
N ILE A 8 -1.22 -8.05 -7.61
CA ILE A 8 -2.46 -7.30 -7.88
C ILE A 8 -2.56 -6.06 -6.99
N ALA A 9 -2.28 -6.20 -5.69
CA ALA A 9 -2.31 -5.11 -4.74
C ALA A 9 -1.33 -4.00 -5.13
N LYS A 10 -0.10 -4.37 -5.52
CA LYS A 10 0.92 -3.42 -5.99
C LYS A 10 0.48 -2.70 -7.28
N ALA A 11 -0.01 -3.44 -8.27
CA ALA A 11 -0.47 -2.86 -9.54
C ALA A 11 -1.65 -1.90 -9.33
N SER A 12 -2.62 -2.29 -8.50
CA SER A 12 -3.77 -1.47 -8.14
C SER A 12 -3.33 -0.19 -7.44
N PHE A 13 -2.44 -0.30 -6.42
CA PHE A 13 -1.91 0.86 -5.71
C PHE A 13 -1.18 1.84 -6.65
N SER A 14 -0.30 1.33 -7.52
CA SER A 14 0.36 2.18 -8.52
C SER A 14 -0.64 2.88 -9.44
N ALA A 15 -1.66 2.16 -9.94
CA ALA A 15 -2.70 2.75 -10.79
C ALA A 15 -3.48 3.86 -10.08
N LEU A 16 -3.72 3.74 -8.76
CA LEU A 16 -4.36 4.78 -7.95
C LEU A 16 -3.48 6.03 -7.82
N LEU A 17 -2.17 5.89 -7.68
CA LEU A 17 -1.23 7.01 -7.59
C LEU A 17 -1.10 7.80 -8.90
N PHE A 18 -1.25 7.14 -10.05
CA PHE A 18 -1.16 7.76 -11.38
C PHE A 18 -2.51 8.27 -11.92
N ARG A 19 -3.54 8.37 -11.07
CA ARG A 19 -4.86 8.85 -11.50
C ARG A 19 -4.77 10.28 -12.03
N LYS A 20 -5.39 10.48 -13.20
CA LYS A 20 -5.44 11.78 -13.89
C LYS A 20 -6.14 12.87 -13.07
N GLU A 21 -7.13 12.49 -12.27
CA GLU A 21 -7.83 13.42 -11.37
C GLU A 21 -7.63 12.99 -9.91
N PRO A 22 -7.03 13.86 -9.07
CA PRO A 22 -6.85 13.56 -7.67
C PRO A 22 -8.20 13.57 -6.95
N VAL A 23 -8.44 12.55 -6.14
CA VAL A 23 -9.58 12.51 -5.22
C VAL A 23 -9.20 13.27 -3.96
N SER A 24 -10.08 14.18 -3.51
CA SER A 24 -9.88 14.88 -2.25
C SER A 24 -10.02 13.88 -1.10
N LEU A 25 -9.06 13.91 -0.17
CA LEU A 25 -9.07 13.09 1.03
C LEU A 25 -9.24 13.98 2.25
N THR A 26 -9.99 13.48 3.22
CA THR A 26 -10.10 14.07 4.54
C THR A 26 -8.87 13.74 5.39
N ARG A 27 -8.61 14.54 6.42
CA ARG A 27 -7.50 14.28 7.36
C ARG A 27 -7.55 12.88 8.00
N PRO A 28 -8.70 12.37 8.48
CA PRO A 28 -8.79 11.02 9.03
C PRO A 28 -8.43 9.93 8.02
N GLU A 29 -8.79 10.08 6.75
CA GLU A 29 -8.44 9.12 5.69
C GLU A 29 -6.93 9.08 5.44
N ILE A 30 -6.27 10.23 5.49
CA ILE A 30 -4.81 10.32 5.34
C ILE A 30 -4.11 9.65 6.53
N GLU A 31 -4.58 9.91 7.75
CA GLU A 31 -4.03 9.32 8.96
C GLU A 31 -4.19 7.79 8.97
N ALA A 32 -5.38 7.29 8.63
CA ALA A 32 -5.64 5.86 8.50
C ALA A 32 -4.74 5.20 7.44
N PHE A 33 -4.54 5.86 6.29
CA PHE A 33 -3.65 5.36 5.24
C PHE A 33 -2.20 5.26 5.73
N HIS A 34 -1.70 6.26 6.44
CA HIS A 34 -0.33 6.24 6.98
C HIS A 34 -0.12 5.10 7.97
N THR A 35 -1.09 4.83 8.86
CA THR A 35 -1.04 3.69 9.78
C THR A 35 -0.97 2.36 9.03
N LEU A 36 -1.87 2.14 8.08
CA LEU A 36 -1.90 0.90 7.30
C LEU A 36 -0.61 0.68 6.50
N LEU A 37 -0.07 1.75 5.90
CA LEU A 37 1.19 1.69 5.16
C LEU A 37 2.37 1.37 6.09
N HIS A 38 2.43 1.98 7.26
CA HIS A 38 3.46 1.71 8.26
C HIS A 38 3.43 0.24 8.69
N ASP A 39 2.26 -0.29 9.03
CA ASP A 39 2.09 -1.67 9.45
C ASP A 39 2.51 -2.65 8.34
N ALA A 40 2.08 -2.38 7.10
CA ALA A 40 2.45 -3.19 5.94
C ALA A 40 3.95 -3.19 5.69
N ILE A 41 4.63 -2.03 5.75
CA ILE A 41 6.09 -1.95 5.57
C ILE A 41 6.79 -2.69 6.70
N HIS A 42 6.35 -2.51 7.94
CA HIS A 42 6.95 -3.17 9.09
C HIS A 42 6.84 -4.70 8.93
N GLN A 43 5.65 -5.23 8.65
CA GLN A 43 5.40 -6.67 8.53
C GLN A 43 6.02 -7.30 7.28
N CYS A 44 6.04 -6.58 6.15
CA CYS A 44 6.51 -7.10 4.87
C CYS A 44 7.97 -6.73 4.55
N SER A 45 8.71 -6.15 5.50
CA SER A 45 10.12 -5.82 5.29
C SER A 45 10.97 -7.08 5.11
N PRO A 46 12.08 -7.04 4.34
CA PRO A 46 12.96 -8.20 4.15
C PRO A 46 13.52 -8.78 5.46
N ALA A 47 13.60 -7.97 6.51
CA ALA A 47 14.02 -8.42 7.84
C ALA A 47 12.93 -9.23 8.58
N ASN A 48 11.65 -8.97 8.28
CA ASN A 48 10.50 -9.57 8.95
C ASN A 48 9.79 -10.63 8.10
N VAL A 49 10.12 -10.73 6.81
CA VAL A 49 9.67 -11.81 5.93
C VAL A 49 10.80 -12.83 5.79
N GLN A 50 10.68 -13.96 6.50
CA GLN A 50 11.60 -15.08 6.31
C GLN A 50 11.39 -15.68 4.92
N VAL A 51 12.48 -15.83 4.16
CA VAL A 51 12.52 -16.47 2.83
C VAL A 51 12.59 -17.98 2.96
#